data_AF-A0A959QK59-F1
#
_entry.id   AF-A0A959QK59-F1
#
_cell.length_a   1.000
_cell.length_b   1.000
_cell.length_c   1.000
_cell.angle_alpha   90.00
_cell.angle_beta   90.00
_cell.angle_gamma   90.00
#
_symmetry.space_group_name_H-M   'P 1'
#
loop_
_entity.id
_entity.type
_entity.pdbx_description
1 polymer ?
#
loop_
_entity_poly.entity_id
_entity_poly.type
_entity_poly.pdbx_seq_one_letter_code
_entity_poly.pdbx_strand_id
1 'polypeptide(L)'
;MKNLLFTLLAVSCIQITSVFGQIDIEKVEGRCHGIAHDQRLLFGVSEFKFAAASGSHQVGSGLTDMLSNALVECGCFSVVERSRMDDLMDELSLGMDGTVSSKSAAQVGNLLGAQYLVMGTITEFAENESGGGAIGLLKKVGAGVGLTQAHVGLIIKVVEVETGQVILSKSIDKKVKKLGLIGGQGMLGLALAGAYKSKAMEDAIEEAIIETVSYFVAEKGIFNRADSGKPNAVRSETESTCPALLDGSSPTIMVVIPEVHIARRIPDPAGETEIIRKFAEKGFRVVDPTQIESIRSAEEFSKSIGDPAYARNLGLRFGADIIITGEAFSQLAGNKGNMFSCRARVEARAIDTKTGRIIAADGKHAAGADIAEFVAAKSALRNAGSELADYFLAKICEDATLASTGGNTVSSITLEILLQNANFMQVSELEKFLQKDESFSNISKTFQNNAGRFNLTGNKTSDQLAEFIMSTFQNFQLEITALDNSKVILVAL
;
A
#
# COMPACT_ATOMS: atom_id res chain seq x y z
N MET A 1 40.59 65.57 28.72
CA MET A 1 40.03 65.32 27.37
C MET A 1 39.53 63.88 27.33
N LYS A 2 38.20 63.71 27.14
CA LYS A 2 37.43 62.55 26.62
C LYS A 2 37.72 61.16 27.25
N ASN A 3 36.87 60.65 28.15
CA ASN A 3 35.56 59.99 27.97
C ASN A 3 35.62 58.51 27.52
N LEU A 4 34.94 57.67 28.33
CA LEU A 4 34.21 56.42 27.99
C LEU A 4 35.06 55.20 27.54
N LEU A 5 34.81 53.94 27.93
CA LEU A 5 33.66 53.28 28.54
C LEU A 5 34.12 51.93 29.13
N PHE A 6 33.55 51.58 30.28
CA PHE A 6 33.60 50.28 30.95
C PHE A 6 32.90 49.18 30.13
N THR A 7 33.47 47.99 29.99
CA THR A 7 32.67 46.75 29.83
C THR A 7 33.42 45.52 30.35
N LEU A 8 32.81 44.88 31.35
CA LEU A 8 33.12 43.55 31.86
C LEU A 8 33.08 42.51 30.71
N LEU A 9 34.13 41.72 30.56
CA LEU A 9 34.06 40.40 29.92
C LEU A 9 33.67 39.39 31.00
N ALA A 10 32.36 39.21 31.15
CA ALA A 10 31.79 38.09 31.88
C ALA A 10 32.19 36.80 31.17
N VAL A 11 32.87 35.92 31.90
CA VAL A 11 32.99 34.49 31.58
C VAL A 11 31.57 33.92 31.66
N SER A 12 30.84 33.96 30.55
CA SER A 12 29.59 33.23 30.43
C SER A 12 29.94 31.75 30.30
N CYS A 13 29.59 31.00 31.33
CA CYS A 13 29.34 29.57 31.28
C CYS A 13 28.38 29.31 30.10
N ILE A 14 28.93 29.05 28.92
CA ILE A 14 28.18 28.48 27.80
C ILE A 14 27.87 27.06 28.25
N GLN A 15 26.66 26.89 28.75
CA GLN A 15 26.03 25.59 28.95
C GLN A 15 26.23 24.80 27.66
N ILE A 16 26.78 23.60 27.80
CA ILE A 16 26.86 22.58 26.76
C ILE A 16 25.41 22.14 26.52
N THR A 17 24.67 22.90 25.73
CA THR A 17 23.41 22.44 25.13
C THR A 17 23.79 21.53 23.99
N SER A 18 23.42 20.26 24.15
CA SER A 18 23.54 19.17 23.20
C SER A 18 23.26 19.61 21.76
N VAL A 19 24.27 19.47 20.91
CA VAL A 19 24.20 19.65 19.46
C VAL A 19 23.54 18.41 18.86
N PHE A 20 22.22 18.28 19.02
CA PHE A 20 21.41 17.63 18.00
C PHE A 20 21.16 18.70 16.95
N GLY A 21 21.61 18.46 15.72
CA GLY A 21 21.38 19.38 14.62
C GLY A 21 19.90 19.73 14.54
N GLN A 22 19.59 21.02 14.41
CA GLN A 22 18.24 21.52 14.22
C GLN A 22 17.66 20.88 12.96
N ILE A 23 16.89 19.82 13.16
CA ILE A 23 16.04 19.26 12.14
C ILE A 23 15.06 20.38 11.77
N ASP A 24 14.82 20.63 10.47
CA ASP A 24 13.82 21.59 9.97
C ASP A 24 12.35 21.22 10.35
N ILE A 25 12.15 20.48 11.45
CA ILE A 25 10.85 20.15 12.09
C ILE A 25 10.17 21.41 12.63
N GLU A 26 10.91 22.47 12.99
CA GLU A 26 10.32 23.71 13.51
C GLU A 26 9.34 24.37 12.51
N LYS A 27 9.58 24.22 11.19
CA LYS A 27 8.64 24.68 10.14
C LYS A 27 7.40 23.80 10.04
N VAL A 28 7.50 22.52 10.40
CA VAL A 28 6.40 21.55 10.38
C VAL A 28 5.54 21.69 11.64
N GLU A 29 6.16 21.95 12.80
CA GLU A 29 5.53 22.16 14.10
C GLU A 29 4.51 23.31 14.09
N GLY A 30 4.79 24.37 13.32
CA GLY A 30 3.85 25.49 13.12
C GLY A 30 2.48 25.08 12.57
N ARG A 31 2.35 23.92 11.92
CA ARG A 31 1.09 23.36 11.38
C ARG A 31 0.35 22.45 12.39
N CYS A 32 0.94 22.23 13.56
CA CYS A 32 0.50 21.33 14.61
C CYS A 32 0.16 22.05 15.93
N HIS A 33 0.29 23.38 15.98
CA HIS A 33 0.04 24.19 17.18
C HIS A 33 -1.42 24.06 17.68
N GLY A 34 -1.59 23.82 18.99
CA GLY A 34 -2.90 23.82 19.66
C GLY A 34 -3.64 22.48 19.78
N ILE A 35 -3.04 21.36 19.36
CA ILE A 35 -3.63 20.01 19.56
C ILE A 35 -3.17 19.46 20.92
N ALA A 36 -4.12 19.29 21.84
CA ALA A 36 -3.87 18.66 23.14
C ALA A 36 -3.46 17.19 22.96
N HIS A 37 -2.61 16.67 23.85
CA HIS A 37 -2.01 15.33 23.70
C HIS A 37 -3.05 14.20 23.61
N ASP A 38 -4.17 14.33 24.32
CA ASP A 38 -5.31 13.41 24.31
C ASP A 38 -6.16 13.48 23.04
N GLN A 39 -5.98 14.51 22.22
CA GLN A 39 -6.68 14.71 20.94
C GLN A 39 -5.81 14.36 19.73
N ARG A 40 -4.57 13.88 19.95
CA ARG A 40 -3.67 13.47 18.89
C ARG A 40 -3.98 12.03 18.48
N LEU A 41 -3.87 11.79 17.18
CA LEU A 41 -3.98 10.45 16.63
C LEU A 41 -2.84 9.57 17.16
N LEU A 42 -3.17 8.34 17.55
CA LEU A 42 -2.23 7.41 18.14
C LEU A 42 -1.64 6.48 17.07
N PHE A 43 -0.37 6.68 16.75
CA PHE A 43 0.39 5.88 15.80
C PHE A 43 1.26 4.87 16.53
N GLY A 44 1.25 3.63 16.07
CA GLY A 44 2.25 2.63 16.39
C GLY A 44 3.32 2.65 15.31
N VAL A 45 4.60 2.65 15.67
CA VAL A 45 5.69 2.48 14.69
C VAL A 45 6.28 1.09 14.87
N SER A 46 6.20 0.28 13.81
CA SER A 46 6.84 -1.04 13.73
C SER A 46 8.30 -0.91 13.30
N GLU A 47 9.13 -1.89 13.67
CA GLU A 47 10.50 -1.95 13.18
C GLU A 47 10.57 -1.98 11.65
N PHE A 48 11.45 -1.16 11.09
CA PHE A 48 11.62 -1.04 9.66
C PHE A 48 12.37 -2.25 9.10
N LYS A 49 11.75 -2.90 8.13
CA LYS A 49 12.37 -4.04 7.45
C LYS A 49 13.52 -3.56 6.55
N PHE A 50 14.67 -4.20 6.67
CA PHE A 50 15.82 -3.92 5.81
C PHE A 50 15.80 -4.85 4.58
N ALA A 51 15.46 -4.32 3.42
CA ALA A 51 15.38 -5.07 2.15
C ALA A 51 16.41 -4.59 1.10
N ALA A 52 17.28 -3.63 1.45
CA ALA A 52 18.34 -3.18 0.58
C ALA A 52 19.45 -4.24 0.43
N ALA A 53 20.14 -4.24 -0.71
CA ALA A 53 21.15 -5.25 -1.04
C ALA A 53 22.44 -5.17 -0.20
N SER A 54 22.69 -4.03 0.45
CA SER A 54 23.89 -3.77 1.25
C SER A 54 23.55 -2.90 2.46
N GLY A 55 24.04 -3.26 3.64
CA GLY A 55 23.80 -2.57 4.92
C GLY A 55 23.58 -3.58 6.05
N SER A 56 23.18 -3.12 7.24
CA SER A 56 22.89 -3.99 8.39
C SER A 56 21.45 -3.83 8.86
N HIS A 57 20.89 -4.86 9.51
CA HIS A 57 19.56 -4.78 10.12
C HIS A 57 19.44 -3.66 11.18
N GLN A 58 20.56 -3.27 11.80
CA GLN A 58 20.62 -2.17 12.78
C GLN A 58 20.26 -0.80 12.17
N VAL A 59 20.33 -0.68 10.84
CA VAL A 59 19.84 0.50 10.10
C VAL A 59 18.32 0.63 10.25
N GLY A 60 17.61 -0.50 10.25
CA GLY A 60 16.17 -0.57 10.44
C GLY A 60 15.72 -0.04 11.78
N SER A 61 16.30 -0.55 12.87
CA SER A 61 15.97 -0.08 14.22
C SER A 61 16.34 1.39 14.42
N GLY A 62 17.52 1.82 13.97
CA GLY A 62 17.92 3.23 14.06
C GLY A 62 16.97 4.18 13.32
N LEU A 63 16.53 3.82 12.11
CA LEU A 63 15.53 4.61 11.36
C LEU A 63 14.16 4.62 12.03
N THR A 64 13.77 3.50 12.65
CA THR A 64 12.52 3.38 13.41
C THR A 64 12.52 4.37 14.58
N ASP A 65 13.61 4.42 15.34
CA ASP A 65 13.77 5.33 16.47
C ASP A 65 13.76 6.81 16.00
N MET A 66 14.50 7.12 14.94
CA MET A 66 14.55 8.49 14.41
C MET A 66 13.18 8.96 13.89
N LEU A 67 12.43 8.11 13.19
CA LEU A 67 11.08 8.48 12.74
C LEU A 67 10.12 8.63 13.92
N SER A 68 10.18 7.71 14.90
CA SER A 68 9.33 7.78 16.10
C SER A 68 9.56 9.10 16.85
N ASN A 69 10.84 9.46 17.06
CA ASN A 69 11.21 10.75 17.65
C ASN A 69 10.70 11.93 16.83
N ALA A 70 10.92 11.94 15.51
CA ALA A 70 10.48 13.03 14.65
C ALA A 70 8.95 13.21 14.62
N LEU A 71 8.19 12.11 14.69
CA LEU A 71 6.73 12.14 14.80
C LEU A 71 6.24 12.65 16.16
N VAL A 72 6.95 12.36 17.26
CA VAL A 72 6.67 12.94 18.58
C VAL A 72 7.01 14.44 18.60
N GLU A 73 8.18 14.81 18.10
CA GLU A 73 8.68 16.19 18.06
C GLU A 73 7.81 17.10 17.21
N CYS A 74 7.26 16.63 16.08
CA CYS A 74 6.38 17.45 15.24
C CYS A 74 5.09 17.89 15.96
N GLY A 75 4.71 17.23 17.06
CA GLY A 75 3.59 17.61 17.91
C GLY A 75 2.20 17.36 17.33
N CYS A 76 2.07 16.80 16.13
CA CYS A 76 0.80 16.46 15.50
C CYS A 76 0.22 15.10 15.95
N PHE A 77 1.08 14.19 16.42
CA PHE A 77 0.74 12.79 16.66
C PHE A 77 1.20 12.33 18.05
N SER A 78 0.59 11.27 18.57
CA SER A 78 1.10 10.51 19.71
C SER A 78 1.64 9.20 19.19
N VAL A 79 2.81 8.78 19.67
CA VAL A 79 3.51 7.59 19.15
C VAL A 79 3.66 6.56 20.25
N VAL A 80 3.40 5.29 19.91
CA VAL A 80 3.75 4.13 20.72
C VAL A 80 4.79 3.32 19.93
N GLU A 81 5.96 3.14 20.51
CA GLU A 81 7.01 2.32 19.91
C GLU A 81 6.66 0.84 20.06
N ARG A 82 6.36 0.14 18.96
CA ARG A 82 6.09 -1.31 19.02
C ARG A 82 7.36 -2.14 19.00
N SER A 83 8.45 -1.61 18.44
CA SER A 83 9.76 -2.29 18.34
C SER A 83 10.42 -2.58 19.68
N ARG A 84 10.08 -1.84 20.74
CA ARG A 84 10.68 -1.98 22.08
C ARG A 84 9.71 -2.53 23.12
N MET A 85 8.54 -3.00 22.68
CA MET A 85 7.58 -3.64 23.58
C MET A 85 8.14 -4.93 24.16
N ASP A 86 8.96 -5.66 23.41
CA ASP A 86 9.64 -6.86 23.91
C ASP A 86 10.60 -6.49 25.06
N ASP A 87 11.42 -5.45 24.90
CA ASP A 87 12.30 -4.93 25.95
C ASP A 87 11.53 -4.44 27.19
N LEU A 88 10.37 -3.78 27.00
CA LEU A 88 9.53 -3.34 28.11
C LEU A 88 8.81 -4.49 28.80
N MET A 89 8.39 -5.53 28.07
CA MET A 89 7.82 -6.75 28.66
C MET A 89 8.88 -7.54 29.42
N ASP A 90 10.11 -7.56 28.93
CA ASP A 90 11.26 -8.17 29.60
C ASP A 90 11.59 -7.40 30.89
N GLU A 91 11.66 -6.06 30.87
CA GLU A 91 11.85 -5.24 32.09
C GLU A 91 10.67 -5.36 33.07
N LEU A 92 9.42 -5.39 32.58
CA LEU A 92 8.25 -5.63 33.43
C LEU A 92 8.31 -7.02 34.07
N SER A 93 8.71 -8.04 33.32
CA SER A 93 8.84 -9.41 33.82
C SER A 93 9.93 -9.54 34.89
N LEU A 94 11.01 -8.74 34.77
CA LEU A 94 12.09 -8.62 35.75
C LEU A 94 11.68 -7.80 36.99
N GLY A 95 10.77 -6.83 36.84
CA GLY A 95 10.13 -6.11 37.95
C GLY A 95 8.99 -6.86 38.64
N MET A 96 8.51 -7.96 38.04
CA MET A 96 7.37 -8.79 38.49
C MET A 96 7.75 -9.91 39.46
N ASP A 97 8.93 -9.86 40.07
CA ASP A 97 9.34 -10.78 41.13
C ASP A 97 8.62 -10.41 42.46
N GLY A 98 7.30 -10.64 42.53
CA GLY A 98 6.62 -10.79 43.82
C GLY A 98 5.16 -10.36 43.99
N THR A 99 4.54 -9.57 43.11
CA THR A 99 3.11 -9.19 43.31
C THR A 99 2.43 -8.73 42.03
N VAL A 100 1.57 -9.57 41.47
CA VAL A 100 0.70 -9.20 40.33
C VAL A 100 -0.76 -9.25 40.79
N SER A 101 -1.39 -8.09 40.86
CA SER A 101 -2.86 -7.95 40.96
C SER A 101 -3.46 -8.11 39.57
N SER A 102 -4.63 -8.74 39.45
CA SER A 102 -5.40 -8.84 38.20
C SER A 102 -5.74 -7.49 37.54
N LYS A 103 -5.47 -6.35 38.19
CA LYS A 103 -5.54 -5.00 37.60
C LYS A 103 -4.34 -4.63 36.71
N SER A 104 -3.14 -5.16 36.97
CA SER A 104 -1.95 -4.83 36.16
C SER A 104 -1.93 -5.57 34.83
N ALA A 105 -2.48 -6.78 34.76
CA ALA A 105 -2.63 -7.52 33.50
C ALA A 105 -3.66 -6.87 32.54
N ALA A 106 -4.71 -6.23 33.07
CA ALA A 106 -5.67 -5.48 32.25
C ALA A 106 -5.08 -4.17 31.70
N GLN A 107 -4.12 -3.56 32.41
CA GLN A 107 -3.34 -2.43 31.88
C GLN A 107 -2.35 -2.87 30.80
N VAL A 108 -1.79 -4.08 30.91
CA VAL A 108 -0.99 -4.70 29.83
C VAL A 108 -1.83 -4.98 28.58
N GLY A 109 -3.11 -5.36 28.74
CA GLY A 109 -4.05 -5.57 27.63
C GLY A 109 -4.48 -4.30 26.90
N ASN A 110 -4.35 -3.12 27.51
CA ASN A 110 -4.68 -1.81 26.93
C ASN A 110 -3.47 -1.12 26.23
N LEU A 111 -2.29 -1.73 26.23
CA LEU A 111 -1.07 -1.13 25.68
C LEU A 111 -1.00 -1.12 24.13
N LEU A 112 -2.00 -1.67 23.45
CA LEU A 112 -2.00 -1.84 21.99
C LEU A 112 -2.80 -0.79 21.21
N GLY A 113 -3.31 0.26 21.87
CA GLY A 113 -4.30 1.23 21.37
C GLY A 113 -3.91 2.13 20.19
N ALA A 114 -2.84 1.82 19.44
CA ALA A 114 -2.55 2.53 18.20
C ALA A 114 -3.69 2.33 17.19
N GLN A 115 -4.24 3.44 16.70
CA GLN A 115 -5.27 3.46 15.67
C GLN A 115 -4.65 3.14 14.30
N TYR A 116 -3.41 3.61 14.10
CA TYR A 116 -2.65 3.45 12.88
C TYR A 116 -1.30 2.79 13.15
N LEU A 117 -0.87 1.94 12.22
CA LEU A 117 0.43 1.28 12.25
C LEU A 117 1.30 1.79 11.10
N VAL A 118 2.42 2.44 11.43
CA VAL A 118 3.46 2.81 10.48
C VAL A 118 4.40 1.64 10.29
N MET A 119 4.57 1.23 9.04
CA MET A 119 5.48 0.19 8.62
C MET A 119 6.43 0.78 7.58
N GLY A 120 7.73 0.61 7.80
CA GLY A 120 8.76 1.03 6.86
C GLY A 120 9.49 -0.16 6.26
N THR A 121 9.89 -0.04 5.00
CA THR A 121 10.85 -0.93 4.36
C THR A 121 11.94 -0.10 3.71
N ILE A 122 13.18 -0.34 4.11
CA ILE A 122 14.37 0.28 3.51
C ILE A 122 14.69 -0.51 2.26
N THR A 123 14.35 0.05 1.12
CA THR A 123 14.45 -0.61 -0.18
C THR A 123 15.80 -0.34 -0.82
N GLU A 124 16.38 0.84 -0.62
CA GLU A 124 17.63 1.23 -1.26
C GLU A 124 18.58 1.81 -0.21
N PHE A 125 19.81 1.31 -0.21
CA PHE A 125 20.84 1.74 0.72
C PHE A 125 22.20 1.56 0.04
N ALA A 126 22.71 2.63 -0.55
CA ALA A 126 23.94 2.62 -1.32
C ALA A 126 24.81 3.83 -1.02
N GLU A 127 26.10 3.57 -0.86
CA GLU A 127 27.12 4.59 -0.60
C GLU A 127 28.31 4.34 -1.52
N ASN A 128 28.82 5.41 -2.12
CA ASN A 128 30.01 5.33 -2.96
C ASN A 128 30.91 6.54 -2.69
N GLU A 129 32.19 6.26 -2.46
CA GLU A 129 33.22 7.27 -2.27
C GLU A 129 34.02 7.40 -3.56
N SER A 130 33.90 8.56 -4.19
CA SER A 130 34.69 8.95 -5.36
C SER A 130 35.80 9.91 -4.95
N GLY A 131 37.02 9.41 -4.79
CA GLY A 131 38.19 10.28 -4.57
C GLY A 131 39.35 9.63 -3.81
N GLY A 132 40.28 9.02 -4.54
CA GLY A 132 41.63 8.70 -4.06
C GLY A 132 42.67 9.77 -4.43
N GLY A 133 42.26 11.04 -4.52
CA GLY A 133 43.10 12.16 -4.91
C GLY A 133 43.50 13.01 -3.70
N ALA A 134 44.59 12.65 -3.04
CA ALA A 134 45.16 13.49 -1.99
C ALA A 134 45.57 14.86 -2.58
N ILE A 135 44.95 15.95 -2.11
CA ILE A 135 45.58 17.27 -2.19
C ILE A 135 46.91 17.11 -1.43
N GLY A 136 48.04 17.34 -2.10
CA GLY A 136 49.39 16.95 -1.64
C GLY A 136 49.82 17.41 -0.24
N LEU A 137 49.05 18.31 0.40
CA LEU A 137 49.25 18.75 1.78
C LEU A 137 48.68 17.79 2.86
N LEU A 138 47.65 16.99 2.58
CA LEU A 138 46.98 16.17 3.62
C LEU A 138 47.46 14.71 3.69
N LYS A 139 48.26 14.26 2.71
CA LYS A 139 48.81 12.88 2.65
C LYS A 139 49.71 12.52 3.83
N LYS A 140 50.29 13.51 4.53
CA LYS A 140 51.14 13.30 5.72
C LYS A 140 50.37 13.05 7.02
N VAL A 141 49.06 13.29 7.04
CA VAL A 141 48.23 13.14 8.25
C VAL A 141 47.25 11.96 8.12
N GLY A 142 47.34 11.16 7.05
CA GLY A 142 46.48 9.99 6.84
C GLY A 142 45.01 10.30 6.48
N ALA A 143 44.64 11.59 6.35
CA ALA A 143 43.29 12.02 6.00
C ALA A 143 43.18 12.35 4.50
N GLY A 144 42.25 11.70 3.80
CA GLY A 144 41.90 11.99 2.42
C GLY A 144 40.67 12.90 2.33
N VAL A 145 40.56 13.72 1.28
CA VAL A 145 39.33 14.47 0.96
C VAL A 145 38.76 13.89 -0.32
N GLY A 146 37.48 13.55 -0.33
CA GLY A 146 36.81 13.02 -1.52
C GLY A 146 35.31 13.27 -1.53
N LEU A 147 34.69 12.96 -2.66
CA LEU A 147 33.26 13.13 -2.87
C LEU A 147 32.56 11.84 -2.47
N THR A 148 31.73 11.90 -1.43
CA THR A 148 30.87 10.79 -1.03
C THR A 148 29.47 11.03 -1.58
N GLN A 149 28.94 10.02 -2.25
CA GLN A 149 27.57 9.98 -2.73
C GLN A 149 26.82 8.90 -1.95
N ALA A 150 25.70 9.28 -1.35
CA ALA A 150 24.80 8.39 -0.64
C ALA A 150 23.43 8.38 -1.32
N HIS A 151 22.78 7.23 -1.27
CA HIS A 151 21.41 7.04 -1.71
C HIS A 151 20.66 6.17 -0.71
N VAL A 152 19.56 6.71 -0.19
CA VAL A 152 18.59 6.00 0.65
C VAL A 152 17.23 6.01 -0.04
N GLY A 153 16.61 4.83 -0.14
CA GLY A 153 15.24 4.64 -0.58
C GLY A 153 14.44 3.95 0.51
N LEU A 154 13.28 4.52 0.80
CA LEU A 154 12.39 4.09 1.88
C LEU A 154 10.96 4.01 1.34
N ILE A 155 10.25 2.95 1.72
CA ILE A 155 8.81 2.84 1.49
C ILE A 155 8.12 2.83 2.85
N ILE A 156 7.24 3.79 3.07
CA ILE A 156 6.44 3.94 4.27
C ILE A 156 5.00 3.62 3.94
N LYS A 157 4.40 2.74 4.74
CA LYS A 157 2.97 2.39 4.68
C LYS A 157 2.34 2.68 6.03
N VAL A 158 1.15 3.24 6.02
CA VAL A 158 0.30 3.42 7.20
C VAL A 158 -0.93 2.54 7.03
N VAL A 159 -1.12 1.64 7.98
CA VAL A 159 -2.20 0.67 7.99
C VAL A 159 -3.14 1.00 9.14
N GLU A 160 -4.44 1.00 8.90
CA GLU A 160 -5.43 1.06 9.96
C GLU A 160 -5.49 -0.29 10.68
N VAL A 161 -5.35 -0.27 12.01
CA VAL A 161 -5.22 -1.50 12.81
C VAL A 161 -6.52 -2.30 12.85
N GLU A 162 -7.68 -1.63 12.80
CA GLU A 162 -8.99 -2.29 12.87
C GLU A 162 -9.34 -3.04 11.57
N THR A 163 -9.08 -2.45 10.41
CA THR A 163 -9.49 -3.00 9.10
C THR A 163 -8.35 -3.72 8.36
N GLY A 164 -7.10 -3.48 8.75
CA GLY A 164 -5.92 -3.91 8.00
C GLY A 164 -5.73 -3.17 6.67
N GLN A 165 -6.49 -2.12 6.41
CA GLN A 165 -6.42 -1.36 5.16
C GLN A 165 -5.19 -0.45 5.13
N VAL A 166 -4.46 -0.43 4.01
CA VAL A 166 -3.44 0.59 3.76
C VAL A 166 -4.12 1.92 3.48
N ILE A 167 -4.01 2.85 4.42
CA ILE A 167 -4.58 4.19 4.34
C ILE A 167 -3.67 5.12 3.54
N LEU A 168 -2.36 4.93 3.68
CA LEU A 168 -1.35 5.74 3.04
C LEU A 168 -0.13 4.90 2.71
N SER A 169 0.46 5.15 1.55
CA SER A 169 1.71 4.54 1.11
C SER A 169 2.54 5.60 0.41
N LYS A 170 3.82 5.74 0.78
CA LYS A 170 4.74 6.73 0.21
C LYS A 170 6.10 6.10 -0.02
N SER A 171 6.63 6.28 -1.22
CA SER A 171 8.03 5.97 -1.56
C SER A 171 8.85 7.25 -1.51
N ILE A 172 10.00 7.21 -0.83
CA ILE A 172 10.92 8.33 -0.62
C ILE A 172 12.30 7.90 -1.12
N ASP A 173 12.94 8.75 -1.91
CA ASP A 173 14.21 8.51 -2.60
C ASP A 173 15.10 9.74 -2.38
N LYS A 174 16.22 9.56 -1.68
CA LYS A 174 17.13 10.65 -1.31
C LYS A 174 18.54 10.34 -1.77
N LYS A 175 19.01 11.15 -2.72
CA LYS A 175 20.38 11.10 -3.25
C LYS A 175 21.15 12.34 -2.80
N VAL A 176 22.12 12.15 -1.93
CA VAL A 176 22.95 13.23 -1.40
C VAL A 176 24.39 13.05 -1.88
N LYS A 177 25.00 14.16 -2.33
CA LYS A 177 26.42 14.22 -2.70
C LYS A 177 27.10 15.25 -1.81
N LYS A 178 28.13 14.84 -1.05
CA LYS A 178 28.92 15.77 -0.24
C LYS A 178 30.41 15.58 -0.45
N LEU A 179 31.14 16.69 -0.36
CA LEU A 179 32.59 16.69 -0.25
C LEU A 179 32.95 16.51 1.23
N GLY A 180 33.65 15.43 1.55
CA GLY A 180 33.94 15.05 2.93
C GLY A 180 35.36 14.54 3.12
N LEU A 181 35.77 14.46 4.40
CA LEU A 181 37.01 13.80 4.80
C LEU A 181 36.76 12.29 4.81
N ILE A 182 37.46 11.57 3.94
CA ILE A 182 37.37 10.11 3.85
C ILE A 182 38.05 9.51 5.09
N GLY A 183 37.30 8.72 5.87
CA GLY A 183 37.77 8.04 7.08
C GLY A 183 37.46 8.75 8.41
N GLY A 184 36.72 9.85 8.42
CA GLY A 184 36.25 10.49 9.66
C GLY A 184 34.90 9.92 10.12
N GLN A 185 34.82 9.39 11.33
CA GLN A 185 33.53 9.00 11.96
C GLN A 185 32.71 10.26 12.25
N GLY A 186 31.47 10.31 11.74
CA GLY A 186 30.47 11.30 12.13
C GLY A 186 29.95 11.04 13.55
N MET A 187 29.47 12.10 14.22
CA MET A 187 28.94 12.00 15.59
C MET A 187 27.77 11.01 15.68
N LEU A 188 26.91 10.94 14.66
CA LEU A 188 25.76 10.02 14.60
C LEU A 188 26.20 8.59 14.29
N GLY A 189 27.21 8.41 13.42
CA GLY A 189 27.88 7.12 13.21
C GLY A 189 28.53 6.52 14.47
N LEU A 190 28.95 7.35 15.43
CA LEU A 190 29.46 6.92 16.73
C LEU A 190 28.34 6.50 17.70
N ALA A 191 27.20 7.20 17.68
CA ALA A 191 26.02 6.89 18.49
C ALA A 191 25.30 5.60 18.04
N LEU A 192 25.40 5.25 16.75
CA LEU A 192 24.79 4.05 16.15
C LEU A 192 25.80 2.93 15.86
N ALA A 193 26.82 2.79 16.72
CA ALA A 193 27.80 1.69 16.69
C ALA A 193 28.42 1.39 15.30
N GLY A 194 28.63 2.40 14.45
CA GLY A 194 29.29 2.25 13.15
C GLY A 194 28.40 1.78 11.99
N ALA A 195 27.07 1.88 12.10
CA ALA A 195 26.14 1.45 11.05
C ALA A 195 26.25 2.25 9.73
N TYR A 196 26.75 3.48 9.76
CA TYR A 196 26.90 4.36 8.58
C TYR A 196 28.30 4.98 8.53
N LYS A 197 28.89 5.11 7.33
CA LYS A 197 30.30 5.50 7.17
C LYS A 197 30.52 6.96 6.81
N SER A 198 29.52 7.70 6.30
CA SER A 198 29.70 9.13 5.97
C SER A 198 28.55 10.05 6.36
N LYS A 199 28.89 11.34 6.47
CA LYS A 199 27.93 12.44 6.66
C LYS A 199 26.88 12.52 5.54
N ALA A 200 27.24 12.14 4.30
CA ALA A 200 26.29 12.16 3.19
C ALA A 200 25.14 11.16 3.41
N MET A 201 25.44 10.01 4.01
CA MET A 201 24.43 9.01 4.37
C MET A 201 23.54 9.50 5.52
N GLU A 202 24.15 10.10 6.55
CA GLU A 202 23.40 10.71 7.65
C GLU A 202 22.40 11.76 7.12
N ASP A 203 22.82 12.64 6.22
CA ASP A 203 21.95 13.68 5.67
C ASP A 203 20.86 13.09 4.75
N ALA A 204 21.16 12.05 3.97
CA ALA A 204 20.16 11.39 3.13
C ALA A 204 19.05 10.72 3.98
N ILE A 205 19.43 10.11 5.10
CA ILE A 205 18.50 9.56 6.08
C ILE A 205 17.65 10.67 6.71
N GLU A 206 18.30 11.75 7.16
CA GLU A 206 17.64 12.89 7.79
C GLU A 206 16.61 13.54 6.84
N GLU A 207 17.00 13.81 5.60
CA GLU A 207 16.11 14.34 4.56
C GLU A 207 14.92 13.40 4.27
N ALA A 208 15.11 12.08 4.33
CA ALA A 208 14.05 11.10 4.11
C ALA A 208 13.03 11.11 5.25
N ILE A 209 13.48 11.20 6.50
CA ILE A 209 12.61 11.26 7.67
C ILE A 209 11.81 12.58 7.67
N ILE A 210 12.47 13.70 7.40
CA ILE A 210 11.80 15.01 7.32
C ILE A 210 10.70 14.99 6.25
N GLU A 211 10.99 14.43 5.06
CA GLU A 211 9.97 14.30 4.02
C GLU A 211 8.81 13.41 4.47
N THR A 212 9.09 12.30 5.15
CA THR A 212 8.07 11.39 5.69
C THR A 212 7.12 12.13 6.65
N VAL A 213 7.68 12.81 7.66
CA VAL A 213 6.90 13.54 8.67
C VAL A 213 6.13 14.69 8.03
N SER A 214 6.77 15.44 7.13
CA SER A 214 6.13 16.53 6.39
C SER A 214 4.92 16.04 5.59
N TYR A 215 5.04 14.86 4.97
CA TYR A 215 3.94 14.24 4.25
C TYR A 215 2.81 13.80 5.19
N PHE A 216 3.13 13.18 6.33
CA PHE A 216 2.12 12.79 7.33
C PHE A 216 1.35 14.00 7.88
N VAL A 217 2.06 15.08 8.17
CA VAL A 217 1.44 16.33 8.64
C VAL A 217 0.59 17.00 7.56
N ALA A 218 1.02 16.94 6.30
CA ALA A 218 0.23 17.46 5.19
C ALA A 218 -1.07 16.66 4.99
N GLU A 219 -1.01 15.34 5.11
CA GLU A 219 -2.13 14.42 4.92
C GLU A 219 -2.90 14.08 6.21
N LYS A 220 -2.69 14.85 7.29
CA LYS A 220 -3.30 14.56 8.61
C LYS A 220 -4.83 14.40 8.60
N GLY A 221 -5.50 15.02 7.62
CA GLY A 221 -6.95 14.95 7.44
C GLY A 221 -7.46 13.57 7.03
N ILE A 222 -6.61 12.71 6.44
CA ILE A 222 -6.96 11.34 6.06
C ILE A 222 -7.19 10.48 7.32
N PHE A 223 -6.38 10.68 8.36
CA PHE A 223 -6.41 9.87 9.58
C PHE A 223 -7.49 10.31 10.59
N ASN A 224 -7.98 11.54 10.52
CA ASN A 224 -8.99 12.06 11.46
C ASN A 224 -10.43 11.54 11.21
N ARG A 225 -10.62 10.59 10.29
CA ARG A 225 -11.96 10.25 9.73
C ARG A 225 -12.37 8.79 9.87
N ALA A 226 -11.50 7.94 10.43
CA ALA A 226 -11.75 6.51 10.66
C ALA A 226 -12.81 6.21 11.72
N ASP A 227 -13.07 7.13 12.65
CA ASP A 227 -14.14 6.98 13.66
C ASP A 227 -15.57 7.05 13.08
N SER A 228 -15.72 7.32 11.78
CA SER A 228 -17.02 7.27 11.10
C SER A 228 -17.02 6.10 10.14
N GLY A 229 -17.77 5.04 10.45
CA GLY A 229 -17.99 3.87 9.58
C GLY A 229 -18.70 4.19 8.25
N LYS A 230 -18.14 5.11 7.46
CA LYS A 230 -18.54 5.51 6.12
C LYS A 230 -17.28 5.47 5.24
N PRO A 231 -17.32 4.79 4.08
CA PRO A 231 -16.16 4.68 3.21
C PRO A 231 -15.65 6.06 2.79
N ASN A 232 -14.31 6.14 2.67
CA ASN A 232 -13.52 7.33 2.36
C ASN A 232 -14.15 8.22 1.28
N ALA A 233 -14.73 9.34 1.69
CA ALA A 233 -14.91 10.50 0.82
C ALA A 233 -13.66 11.38 0.93
N VAL A 234 -12.62 11.04 0.16
CA VAL A 234 -11.49 11.94 -0.10
C VAL A 234 -12.04 13.15 -0.86
N ARG A 235 -11.85 14.37 -0.35
CA ARG A 235 -12.37 15.60 -0.99
C ARG A 235 -11.29 16.61 -1.35
N SER A 236 -11.36 17.04 -2.63
CA SER A 236 -11.01 18.35 -3.21
C SER A 236 -9.51 18.66 -3.31
N GLU A 237 -8.85 18.87 -4.46
CA GLU A 237 -9.19 19.71 -5.63
C GLU A 237 -8.70 19.13 -7.00
N THR A 238 -8.44 17.84 -7.10
CA THR A 238 -8.34 17.15 -8.41
C THR A 238 -9.50 16.17 -8.59
N GLU A 239 -10.73 16.68 -8.46
CA GLU A 239 -11.89 16.03 -9.05
C GLU A 239 -11.77 16.16 -10.57
N SER A 240 -11.09 15.21 -11.19
CA SER A 240 -11.25 14.98 -12.61
C SER A 240 -11.28 13.48 -12.90
N THR A 241 -12.44 13.05 -13.40
CA THR A 241 -12.57 12.02 -14.43
C THR A 241 -12.32 10.55 -14.07
N CYS A 242 -12.51 10.12 -12.81
CA CYS A 242 -12.60 8.68 -12.52
C CYS A 242 -13.99 8.23 -12.08
N PRO A 243 -14.88 7.88 -13.04
CA PRO A 243 -16.17 7.22 -12.77
C PRO A 243 -16.12 6.07 -11.76
N ALA A 244 -15.04 5.29 -11.74
CA ALA A 244 -14.86 4.16 -10.82
C ALA A 244 -14.74 4.58 -9.33
N LEU A 245 -14.55 5.86 -9.02
CA LEU A 245 -14.42 6.38 -7.66
C LEU A 245 -15.63 7.20 -7.20
N LEU A 246 -16.66 7.32 -8.05
CA LEU A 246 -17.89 8.04 -7.73
C LEU A 246 -18.82 7.15 -6.89
N ASP A 247 -19.65 7.77 -6.04
CA ASP A 247 -20.69 7.13 -5.21
C ASP A 247 -20.22 6.19 -4.07
N GLY A 248 -19.01 6.39 -3.53
CA GLY A 248 -18.56 5.69 -2.31
C GLY A 248 -18.18 4.22 -2.52
N SER A 249 -18.18 3.75 -3.76
CA SER A 249 -17.76 2.40 -4.15
C SER A 249 -16.38 2.45 -4.78
N SER A 250 -15.37 2.77 -3.97
CA SER A 250 -13.98 2.65 -4.38
C SER A 250 -13.64 1.16 -4.53
N PRO A 251 -13.37 0.66 -5.76
CA PRO A 251 -13.13 -0.76 -5.97
C PRO A 251 -11.85 -1.17 -5.24
N THR A 252 -11.88 -2.33 -4.62
CA THR A 252 -10.70 -2.89 -3.95
C THR A 252 -9.78 -3.50 -4.98
N ILE A 253 -8.50 -3.15 -4.94
CA ILE A 253 -7.48 -3.63 -5.87
C ILE A 253 -6.48 -4.49 -5.12
N MET A 254 -6.11 -5.61 -5.74
CA MET A 254 -4.97 -6.43 -5.35
C MET A 254 -3.92 -6.38 -6.46
N VAL A 255 -2.66 -6.19 -6.12
CA VAL A 255 -1.55 -6.11 -7.09
C VAL A 255 -0.57 -7.23 -6.79
N VAL A 256 -0.26 -8.07 -7.78
CA VAL A 256 0.58 -9.25 -7.66
C VAL A 256 1.53 -9.29 -8.85
N ILE A 257 2.72 -8.70 -8.71
CA ILE A 257 3.69 -8.56 -9.80
C ILE A 257 5.07 -8.96 -9.25
N PRO A 258 5.45 -10.24 -9.33
CA PRO A 258 6.79 -10.68 -8.96
C PRO A 258 7.86 -10.03 -9.83
N GLU A 259 8.97 -9.69 -9.19
CA GLU A 259 10.08 -8.98 -9.79
C GLU A 259 11.38 -9.79 -9.72
N VAL A 260 12.09 -9.86 -10.84
CA VAL A 260 13.39 -10.53 -10.93
C VAL A 260 14.42 -9.59 -11.55
N HIS A 261 15.58 -9.45 -10.91
CA HIS A 261 16.74 -8.91 -11.61
C HIS A 261 17.51 -10.09 -12.21
N ILE A 262 17.92 -10.03 -13.49
CA ILE A 262 18.53 -11.18 -14.19
C ILE A 262 19.70 -11.79 -13.38
N ALA A 263 20.47 -10.95 -12.69
CA ALA A 263 21.57 -11.44 -11.86
C ALA A 263 21.11 -12.12 -10.56
N ARG A 264 20.03 -11.65 -9.90
CA ARG A 264 19.56 -12.11 -8.57
C ARG A 264 18.09 -11.72 -8.32
N ARG A 265 17.40 -12.45 -7.44
CA ARG A 265 16.05 -12.05 -6.99
C ARG A 265 16.09 -10.71 -6.23
N ILE A 266 15.08 -9.89 -6.45
CA ILE A 266 14.86 -8.66 -5.69
C ILE A 266 13.98 -9.02 -4.46
N PRO A 267 14.46 -8.78 -3.22
CA PRO A 267 13.74 -9.20 -2.01
C PRO A 267 12.40 -8.46 -1.81
N ASP A 268 12.24 -7.28 -2.41
CA ASP A 268 11.06 -6.42 -2.37
C ASP A 268 10.72 -5.91 -3.78
N PRO A 269 9.49 -6.15 -4.28
CA PRO A 269 9.09 -5.71 -5.61
C PRO A 269 8.84 -4.19 -5.64
N ALA A 270 9.65 -3.46 -6.39
CA ALA A 270 9.63 -2.00 -6.50
C ALA A 270 8.53 -1.47 -7.43
N GLY A 271 8.30 -2.14 -8.56
CA GLY A 271 7.21 -1.85 -9.50
C GLY A 271 5.83 -2.22 -8.94
N GLU A 272 5.68 -3.37 -8.29
CA GLU A 272 4.43 -3.76 -7.59
C GLU A 272 4.05 -2.69 -6.55
N THR A 273 5.02 -2.31 -5.72
CA THR A 273 4.80 -1.34 -4.65
C THR A 273 4.45 0.05 -5.20
N GLU A 274 5.05 0.44 -6.31
CA GLU A 274 4.74 1.70 -6.98
C GLU A 274 3.33 1.74 -7.57
N ILE A 275 2.85 0.62 -8.12
CA ILE A 275 1.46 0.49 -8.58
C ILE A 275 0.52 0.62 -7.37
N ILE A 276 0.75 -0.14 -6.30
CA ILE A 276 -0.02 -0.04 -5.04
C ILE A 276 -0.09 1.41 -4.55
N ARG A 277 1.06 2.11 -4.53
CA ARG A 277 1.16 3.51 -4.10
C ARG A 277 0.27 4.42 -4.93
N LYS A 278 0.36 4.38 -6.26
CA LYS A 278 -0.42 5.25 -7.14
C LYS A 278 -1.92 5.00 -7.05
N PHE A 279 -2.34 3.75 -6.91
CA PHE A 279 -3.76 3.44 -6.72
C PHE A 279 -4.27 3.94 -5.36
N ALA A 280 -3.52 3.71 -4.28
CA ALA A 280 -3.88 4.23 -2.95
C ALA A 280 -3.97 5.77 -2.93
N GLU A 281 -2.99 6.46 -3.54
CA GLU A 281 -2.99 7.92 -3.67
C GLU A 281 -4.19 8.46 -4.47
N LYS A 282 -4.69 7.68 -5.43
CA LYS A 282 -5.91 8.01 -6.20
C LYS A 282 -7.20 7.67 -5.47
N GLY A 283 -7.14 7.12 -4.25
CA GLY A 283 -8.31 6.81 -3.43
C GLY A 283 -8.91 5.42 -3.66
N PHE A 284 -8.21 4.54 -4.39
CA PHE A 284 -8.59 3.13 -4.49
C PHE A 284 -8.30 2.41 -3.17
N ARG A 285 -9.17 1.49 -2.76
CA ARG A 285 -8.85 0.57 -1.65
C ARG A 285 -7.84 -0.44 -2.16
N VAL A 286 -6.71 -0.63 -1.47
CA VAL A 286 -5.69 -1.59 -1.91
C VAL A 286 -5.45 -2.64 -0.84
N VAL A 287 -5.52 -3.90 -1.23
CA VAL A 287 -5.14 -5.04 -0.41
C VAL A 287 -3.65 -5.28 -0.59
N ASP A 288 -2.91 -5.28 0.52
CA ASP A 288 -1.49 -5.53 0.51
C ASP A 288 -1.21 -7.04 0.63
N PRO A 289 -0.79 -7.73 -0.47
CA PRO A 289 -0.49 -9.15 -0.40
C PRO A 289 0.79 -9.44 0.40
N THR A 290 1.60 -8.42 0.73
CA THR A 290 2.86 -8.61 1.47
C THR A 290 2.67 -9.10 2.91
N GLN A 291 1.43 -9.08 3.41
CA GLN A 291 1.07 -9.67 4.70
C GLN A 291 0.89 -11.19 4.66
N ILE A 292 0.95 -11.82 3.49
CA ILE A 292 0.61 -13.25 3.33
C ILE A 292 1.79 -13.99 2.72
N GLU A 293 2.71 -14.44 3.59
CA GLU A 293 3.85 -15.29 3.21
C GLU A 293 3.44 -16.54 2.42
N SER A 294 2.21 -17.04 2.60
CA SER A 294 1.73 -18.24 1.88
C SER A 294 1.56 -18.02 0.38
N ILE A 295 1.18 -16.80 -0.04
CA ILE A 295 1.09 -16.48 -1.47
C ILE A 295 2.50 -16.53 -2.06
N ARG A 296 3.54 -16.11 -1.31
CA ARG A 296 4.97 -16.04 -1.72
C ARG A 296 5.66 -17.37 -1.96
N SER A 297 4.92 -18.48 -1.85
CA SER A 297 5.39 -19.71 -2.47
C SER A 297 5.50 -19.51 -3.99
N ALA A 298 6.65 -19.90 -4.56
CA ALA A 298 6.90 -19.77 -6.01
C ALA A 298 5.83 -20.51 -6.86
N GLU A 299 5.11 -21.46 -6.26
CA GLU A 299 4.10 -22.27 -6.93
C GLU A 299 2.76 -21.55 -7.10
N GLU A 300 2.25 -20.87 -6.06
CA GLU A 300 1.00 -20.10 -6.16
C GLU A 300 1.17 -18.87 -7.08
N PHE A 301 2.35 -18.23 -7.04
CA PHE A 301 2.71 -17.12 -7.92
C PHE A 301 2.80 -17.50 -9.40
N SER A 302 3.47 -18.61 -9.73
CA SER A 302 3.60 -19.03 -11.13
C SER A 302 2.23 -19.32 -11.77
N LYS A 303 1.28 -19.81 -10.96
CA LYS A 303 -0.09 -20.10 -11.42
C LYS A 303 -0.90 -18.83 -11.68
N SER A 304 -0.72 -17.75 -10.90
CA SER A 304 -1.48 -16.50 -11.09
C SER A 304 -1.08 -15.68 -12.32
N ILE A 305 0.11 -15.90 -12.86
CA ILE A 305 0.58 -15.22 -14.08
C ILE A 305 -0.01 -15.89 -15.33
N GLY A 306 -0.07 -17.22 -15.33
CA GLY A 306 -0.48 -18.02 -16.49
C GLY A 306 -1.98 -18.31 -16.59
N ASP A 307 -2.70 -18.34 -15.47
CA ASP A 307 -4.11 -18.73 -15.42
C ASP A 307 -5.01 -17.57 -14.92
N PRO A 308 -5.78 -16.93 -15.82
CA PRO A 308 -6.74 -15.89 -15.45
C PRO A 308 -7.79 -16.34 -14.43
N ALA A 309 -8.18 -17.64 -14.44
CA ALA A 309 -9.14 -18.17 -13.48
C ALA A 309 -8.52 -18.28 -12.08
N TYR A 310 -7.25 -18.66 -11.99
CA TYR A 310 -6.52 -18.66 -10.72
C TYR A 310 -6.35 -17.25 -10.17
N ALA A 311 -5.92 -16.29 -10.99
CA ALA A 311 -5.82 -14.89 -10.59
C ALA A 311 -7.16 -14.33 -10.08
N ARG A 312 -8.26 -14.64 -10.78
CA ARG A 312 -9.62 -14.29 -10.34
C ARG A 312 -9.94 -14.84 -8.95
N ASN A 313 -9.72 -16.14 -8.74
CA ASN A 313 -10.00 -16.80 -7.46
C ASN A 313 -9.12 -16.23 -6.33
N LEU A 314 -7.87 -15.87 -6.63
CA LEU A 314 -6.97 -15.19 -5.69
C LEU A 314 -7.53 -13.83 -5.28
N GLY A 315 -7.95 -13.00 -6.25
CA GLY A 315 -8.57 -11.71 -5.98
C GLY A 315 -9.85 -11.83 -5.13
N LEU A 316 -10.74 -12.77 -5.48
CA LEU A 316 -11.96 -13.05 -4.72
C LEU A 316 -11.68 -13.48 -3.28
N ARG A 317 -10.68 -14.35 -3.07
CA ARG A 317 -10.28 -14.83 -1.73
C ARG A 317 -9.89 -13.68 -0.80
N PHE A 318 -9.31 -12.62 -1.35
CA PHE A 318 -8.85 -11.45 -0.60
C PHE A 318 -9.78 -10.25 -0.70
N GLY A 319 -11.00 -10.42 -1.24
CA GLY A 319 -11.99 -9.35 -1.31
C GLY A 319 -11.61 -8.21 -2.26
N ALA A 320 -10.76 -8.48 -3.25
CA ALA A 320 -10.43 -7.51 -4.30
C ALA A 320 -11.49 -7.58 -5.41
N ASP A 321 -11.98 -6.43 -5.85
CA ASP A 321 -12.84 -6.30 -7.03
C ASP A 321 -12.00 -6.43 -8.31
N ILE A 322 -10.76 -5.95 -8.28
CA ILE A 322 -9.81 -5.99 -9.40
C ILE A 322 -8.50 -6.62 -8.93
N ILE A 323 -7.98 -7.58 -9.70
CA ILE A 323 -6.63 -8.09 -9.52
C ILE A 323 -5.73 -7.64 -10.68
N ILE A 324 -4.61 -7.01 -10.35
CA ILE A 324 -3.54 -6.69 -11.28
C ILE A 324 -2.46 -7.76 -11.11
N THR A 325 -2.32 -8.64 -12.09
CA THR A 325 -1.35 -9.75 -12.06
C THR A 325 -0.41 -9.68 -13.26
N GLY A 326 0.85 -10.05 -13.09
CA GLY A 326 1.85 -9.90 -14.14
C GLY A 326 3.24 -10.42 -13.79
N GLU A 327 4.23 -10.00 -14.57
CA GLU A 327 5.64 -10.28 -14.34
C GLU A 327 6.49 -9.05 -14.62
N ALA A 328 7.60 -8.95 -13.90
CA ALA A 328 8.53 -7.86 -14.07
C ALA A 328 9.97 -8.33 -13.97
N PHE A 329 10.82 -7.79 -14.84
CA PHE A 329 12.24 -8.08 -14.80
C PHE A 329 13.09 -6.85 -15.08
N SER A 330 14.31 -6.87 -14.55
CA SER A 330 15.33 -5.86 -14.82
C SER A 330 16.68 -6.47 -15.16
N GLN A 331 17.48 -5.73 -15.92
CA GLN A 331 18.81 -6.13 -16.35
C GLN A 331 19.77 -4.95 -16.38
N LEU A 332 21.06 -5.22 -16.23
CA LEU A 332 22.11 -4.25 -16.46
C LEU A 332 22.14 -3.86 -17.94
N ALA A 333 22.01 -2.57 -18.22
CA ALA A 333 22.11 -2.01 -19.56
C ALA A 333 23.50 -1.45 -19.86
N GLY A 334 24.24 -1.02 -18.83
CA GLY A 334 25.63 -0.61 -18.94
C GLY A 334 26.16 0.03 -17.67
N ASN A 335 27.47 0.27 -17.64
CA ASN A 335 28.13 1.02 -16.59
C ASN A 335 29.02 2.09 -17.25
N LYS A 336 28.90 3.34 -16.79
CA LYS A 336 29.77 4.45 -17.20
C LYS A 336 30.32 5.17 -15.97
N GLY A 337 31.61 4.97 -15.69
CA GLY A 337 32.25 5.50 -14.49
C GLY A 337 31.83 4.73 -13.24
N ASN A 338 31.30 5.44 -12.23
CA ASN A 338 30.77 4.85 -11.00
C ASN A 338 29.24 4.70 -11.02
N MET A 339 28.61 4.75 -12.20
CA MET A 339 27.16 4.74 -12.34
C MET A 339 26.71 3.57 -13.21
N PHE A 340 25.91 2.71 -12.59
CA PHE A 340 25.21 1.61 -13.22
C PHE A 340 23.91 2.12 -13.83
N SER A 341 23.62 1.66 -15.04
CA SER A 341 22.37 1.88 -15.73
C SER A 341 21.68 0.54 -15.92
N CYS A 342 20.47 0.42 -15.40
CA CYS A 342 19.63 -0.76 -15.59
C CYS A 342 18.41 -0.40 -16.43
N ARG A 343 17.86 -1.39 -17.11
CA ARG A 343 16.57 -1.30 -17.81
C ARG A 343 15.63 -2.35 -17.25
N ALA A 344 14.37 -1.99 -17.14
CA ALA A 344 13.31 -2.88 -16.67
C ALA A 344 12.18 -3.01 -17.68
N ARG A 345 11.44 -4.11 -17.58
CA ARG A 345 10.14 -4.34 -18.20
C ARG A 345 9.17 -4.78 -17.11
N VAL A 346 8.00 -4.15 -17.06
CA VAL A 346 6.88 -4.57 -16.19
C VAL A 346 5.70 -4.83 -17.12
N GLU A 347 5.22 -6.07 -17.14
CA GLU A 347 4.02 -6.47 -17.87
C GLU A 347 2.96 -6.92 -16.88
N ALA A 348 1.74 -6.44 -17.04
CA ALA A 348 0.64 -6.90 -16.21
C ALA A 348 -0.71 -6.81 -16.93
N ARG A 349 -1.71 -7.40 -16.29
CA ARG A 349 -3.10 -7.37 -16.71
C ARG A 349 -3.98 -7.05 -15.50
N ALA A 350 -4.90 -6.11 -15.66
CA ALA A 350 -5.97 -5.84 -14.71
C ALA A 350 -7.19 -6.69 -15.07
N ILE A 351 -7.65 -7.50 -14.12
CA ILE A 351 -8.75 -8.46 -14.30
C ILE A 351 -9.85 -8.12 -13.31
N ASP A 352 -11.07 -7.96 -13.80
CA ASP A 352 -12.28 -7.89 -12.96
C ASP A 352 -12.51 -9.28 -12.34
N THR A 353 -12.50 -9.33 -11.01
CA THR A 353 -12.61 -10.60 -10.27
C THR A 353 -14.02 -11.20 -10.32
N LYS A 354 -15.05 -10.41 -10.58
CA LYS A 354 -16.45 -10.87 -10.66
C LYS A 354 -16.71 -11.55 -12.00
N THR A 355 -16.26 -10.91 -13.08
CA THR A 355 -16.53 -11.38 -14.45
C THR A 355 -15.40 -12.21 -15.05
N GLY A 356 -14.18 -12.11 -14.51
CA GLY A 356 -12.97 -12.65 -15.13
C GLY A 356 -12.53 -11.89 -16.39
N ARG A 357 -13.17 -10.75 -16.71
CA ARG A 357 -12.84 -9.93 -17.87
C ARG A 357 -11.52 -9.20 -17.65
N ILE A 358 -10.65 -9.22 -18.65
CA ILE A 358 -9.45 -8.37 -18.68
C ILE A 358 -9.90 -6.93 -18.98
N ILE A 359 -9.74 -6.04 -18.00
CA ILE A 359 -10.02 -4.60 -18.12
C ILE A 359 -8.96 -3.95 -19.01
N ALA A 360 -7.69 -4.25 -18.72
CA ALA A 360 -6.55 -3.69 -19.43
C ALA A 360 -5.34 -4.63 -19.33
N ALA A 361 -4.46 -4.57 -20.32
CA ALA A 361 -3.21 -5.31 -20.35
C ALA A 361 -2.17 -4.52 -21.13
N ASP A 362 -0.98 -4.31 -20.55
CA ASP A 362 0.13 -3.62 -21.22
C ASP A 362 1.47 -3.98 -20.58
N GLY A 363 2.55 -3.64 -21.28
CA GLY A 363 3.92 -3.76 -20.82
C GLY A 363 4.68 -2.45 -20.96
N LYS A 364 5.24 -1.94 -19.86
CA LYS A 364 6.05 -0.72 -19.85
C LYS A 364 7.52 -1.01 -19.60
N HIS A 365 8.35 -0.09 -20.06
CA HIS A 365 9.79 -0.16 -19.95
C HIS A 365 10.35 1.16 -19.49
N ALA A 366 11.27 1.09 -18.54
CA ALA A 366 12.00 2.27 -18.10
C ALA A 366 13.45 1.95 -17.82
N ALA A 367 14.26 3.01 -17.73
CA ALA A 367 15.63 2.94 -17.28
C ALA A 367 15.75 3.53 -15.87
N GLY A 368 16.74 3.05 -15.13
CA GLY A 368 17.16 3.58 -13.85
C GLY A 368 18.68 3.69 -13.84
N ALA A 369 19.21 4.70 -13.17
CA ALA A 369 20.64 4.90 -13.04
C ALA A 369 21.01 5.23 -11.61
N ASP A 370 22.02 4.54 -11.10
CA ASP A 370 22.47 4.68 -9.72
C ASP A 370 23.93 4.25 -9.53
N ILE A 371 24.52 4.59 -8.38
CA ILE A 371 25.87 4.15 -7.97
C ILE A 371 25.93 2.67 -7.60
N ALA A 372 24.79 2.05 -7.29
CA ALA A 372 24.67 0.62 -7.09
C ALA A 372 23.75 -0.01 -8.14
N GLU A 373 24.19 -1.11 -8.76
CA GLU A 373 23.40 -1.83 -9.78
C GLU A 373 22.01 -2.22 -9.29
N PHE A 374 21.92 -2.72 -8.06
CA PHE A 374 20.64 -3.16 -7.49
C PHE A 374 19.64 -2.02 -7.30
N VAL A 375 20.15 -0.85 -6.95
CA VAL A 375 19.36 0.38 -6.78
C VAL A 375 18.96 0.93 -8.14
N ALA A 376 19.86 0.90 -9.13
CA ALA A 376 19.53 1.24 -10.51
C ALA A 376 18.43 0.32 -11.08
N ALA A 377 18.49 -0.98 -10.76
CA ALA A 377 17.50 -1.98 -11.14
C ALA A 377 16.13 -1.71 -10.50
N LYS A 378 16.07 -1.45 -9.19
CA LYS A 378 14.84 -1.07 -8.48
C LYS A 378 14.26 0.24 -8.99
N SER A 379 15.09 1.26 -9.18
CA SER A 379 14.67 2.52 -9.80
C SER A 379 14.08 2.30 -11.20
N ALA A 380 14.67 1.42 -12.03
CA ALA A 380 14.13 1.09 -13.35
C ALA A 380 12.76 0.39 -13.26
N LEU A 381 12.59 -0.56 -12.32
CA LEU A 381 11.34 -1.27 -12.08
C LEU A 381 10.25 -0.35 -11.55
N ARG A 382 10.59 0.51 -10.58
CA ARG A 382 9.70 1.57 -10.07
C ARG A 382 9.23 2.46 -11.22
N ASN A 383 10.14 2.99 -12.04
CA ASN A 383 9.77 3.88 -13.14
C ASN A 383 8.81 3.19 -14.14
N ALA A 384 9.10 1.94 -14.51
CA ALA A 384 8.24 1.16 -15.41
C ALA A 384 6.87 0.84 -14.78
N GLY A 385 6.83 0.46 -13.50
CA GLY A 385 5.61 0.25 -12.73
C GLY A 385 4.79 1.54 -12.61
N SER A 386 5.44 2.68 -12.46
CA SER A 386 4.82 4.01 -12.39
C SER A 386 4.08 4.36 -13.69
N GLU A 387 4.70 4.11 -14.85
CA GLU A 387 4.05 4.30 -16.16
C GLU A 387 2.90 3.32 -16.39
N LEU A 388 3.05 2.07 -15.94
CA LEU A 388 2.02 1.05 -16.06
C LEU A 388 0.81 1.35 -15.16
N ALA A 389 1.06 1.88 -13.96
CA ALA A 389 0.03 2.34 -13.05
C ALA A 389 -0.80 3.47 -13.66
N ASP A 390 -0.16 4.46 -14.29
CA ASP A 390 -0.88 5.56 -14.96
C ASP A 390 -1.77 5.04 -16.09
N TYR A 391 -1.26 4.08 -16.86
CA TYR A 391 -2.04 3.41 -17.89
C TYR A 391 -3.25 2.67 -17.33
N PHE A 392 -3.09 1.89 -16.26
CA PHE A 392 -4.20 1.18 -15.64
C PHE A 392 -5.20 2.10 -14.96
N LEU A 393 -4.74 3.13 -14.26
CA LEU A 393 -5.61 4.16 -13.68
C LEU A 393 -6.48 4.78 -14.76
N ALA A 394 -5.89 5.20 -15.89
CA ALA A 394 -6.66 5.74 -17.01
C ALA A 394 -7.68 4.73 -17.53
N LYS A 395 -7.28 3.47 -17.78
CA LYS A 395 -8.18 2.44 -18.33
C LYS A 395 -9.31 2.04 -17.38
N ILE A 396 -9.02 1.90 -16.09
CA ILE A 396 -10.00 1.57 -15.06
C ILE A 396 -10.99 2.73 -14.89
N CYS A 397 -10.50 3.97 -14.93
CA CYS A 397 -11.36 5.15 -14.85
C CYS A 397 -12.22 5.35 -16.12
N GLU A 398 -11.72 5.00 -17.30
CA GLU A 398 -12.49 5.00 -18.56
C GLU A 398 -13.54 3.87 -18.62
N ASP A 399 -13.37 2.81 -17.84
CA ASP A 399 -14.26 1.64 -17.86
C ASP A 399 -15.58 1.93 -17.13
N ALA A 400 -16.59 2.28 -17.92
CA ALA A 400 -17.95 2.56 -17.45
C ALA A 400 -18.64 1.37 -16.75
N THR A 401 -18.14 0.14 -16.91
CA THR A 401 -18.70 -1.06 -16.24
C THR A 401 -18.24 -1.20 -14.78
N LEU A 402 -17.20 -0.46 -14.36
CA LEU A 402 -16.72 -0.43 -12.98
C LEU A 402 -17.40 0.68 -12.15
N ALA A 403 -17.81 1.77 -12.82
CA ALA A 403 -18.56 2.88 -12.23
C ALA A 403 -19.97 2.50 -11.75
N SER A 404 -20.51 1.37 -12.21
CA SER A 404 -21.84 0.87 -11.84
C SER A 404 -21.87 0.05 -10.55
N THR A 405 -20.85 0.15 -9.69
CA THR A 405 -20.82 -0.62 -8.44
C THR A 405 -21.33 0.19 -7.23
N GLY A 406 -21.64 1.48 -7.37
CA GLY A 406 -22.05 2.36 -6.25
C GLY A 406 -23.40 3.07 -6.34
N GLY A 407 -24.09 3.00 -7.46
CA GLY A 407 -25.46 3.53 -7.58
C GLY A 407 -26.46 2.38 -7.67
N ASN A 408 -27.58 2.49 -6.95
CA ASN A 408 -28.78 1.64 -7.10
C ASN A 408 -29.39 1.77 -8.52
N THR A 409 -28.66 1.35 -9.53
CA THR A 409 -29.20 0.88 -10.79
C THR A 409 -29.05 -0.62 -10.77
N VAL A 410 -30.14 -1.26 -10.33
CA VAL A 410 -30.46 -2.66 -10.60
C VAL A 410 -30.00 -2.97 -12.03
N SER A 411 -28.88 -3.68 -12.16
CA SER A 411 -28.46 -4.28 -13.42
C SER A 411 -29.57 -5.25 -13.79
N SER A 412 -30.44 -4.83 -14.69
CA SER A 412 -31.61 -5.60 -15.06
C SER A 412 -31.14 -6.74 -15.98
N ILE A 413 -30.86 -7.90 -15.39
CA ILE A 413 -30.49 -9.15 -16.06
C ILE A 413 -31.73 -9.68 -16.77
N THR A 414 -31.61 -9.96 -18.06
CA THR A 414 -32.66 -10.66 -18.81
C THR A 414 -32.46 -12.16 -18.68
N LEU A 415 -33.48 -12.87 -18.18
CA LEU A 415 -33.48 -14.32 -17.97
C LEU A 415 -34.59 -14.98 -18.79
N GLU A 416 -34.29 -16.16 -19.36
CA GLU A 416 -35.28 -17.04 -20.00
C GLU A 416 -35.63 -18.20 -19.06
N ILE A 417 -36.90 -18.39 -18.74
CA ILE A 417 -37.39 -19.65 -18.14
C ILE A 417 -38.08 -20.45 -19.23
N LEU A 418 -37.69 -21.71 -19.39
CA LEU A 418 -38.38 -22.68 -20.23
C LEU A 418 -39.02 -23.75 -19.35
N LEU A 419 -40.35 -23.69 -19.19
CA LEU A 419 -41.15 -24.70 -18.51
C LEU A 419 -41.67 -25.74 -19.52
N GLN A 420 -41.16 -26.95 -19.45
CA GLN A 420 -41.54 -28.07 -20.31
C GLN A 420 -42.60 -28.96 -19.65
N ASN A 421 -43.34 -29.71 -20.47
CA ASN A 421 -44.39 -30.65 -20.05
C ASN A 421 -45.52 -30.00 -19.21
N ALA A 422 -45.79 -28.71 -19.43
CA ALA A 422 -46.76 -27.98 -18.65
C ALA A 422 -47.97 -27.57 -19.49
N ASN A 423 -49.16 -27.69 -18.90
CA ASN A 423 -50.38 -27.17 -19.50
C ASN A 423 -50.49 -25.64 -19.34
N PHE A 424 -51.42 -25.02 -20.07
CA PHE A 424 -51.60 -23.56 -20.02
C PHE A 424 -51.91 -23.01 -18.62
N MET A 425 -52.62 -23.79 -17.79
CA MET A 425 -52.95 -23.40 -16.41
C MET A 425 -51.70 -23.32 -15.54
N GLN A 426 -50.85 -24.36 -15.58
CA GLN A 426 -49.57 -24.41 -14.87
C GLN A 426 -48.64 -23.27 -15.30
N VAL A 427 -48.57 -23.00 -16.60
CA VAL A 427 -47.81 -21.88 -17.17
C VAL A 427 -48.35 -20.52 -16.67
N SER A 428 -49.67 -20.36 -16.53
CA SER A 428 -50.27 -19.15 -15.97
C SER A 428 -50.07 -19.00 -14.46
N GLU A 429 -49.97 -20.10 -13.72
CA GLU A 429 -49.69 -20.05 -12.27
C GLU A 429 -48.25 -19.64 -11.99
N LEU A 430 -47.29 -20.18 -12.76
CA LEU A 430 -45.90 -19.77 -12.65
C LEU A 430 -45.74 -18.28 -13.00
N GLU A 431 -46.43 -17.78 -14.03
CA GLU A 431 -46.45 -16.34 -14.34
C GLU A 431 -46.90 -15.48 -13.16
N LYS A 432 -48.05 -15.82 -12.55
CA LYS A 432 -48.60 -15.09 -11.40
C LYS A 432 -47.67 -15.13 -10.20
N PHE A 433 -46.95 -16.23 -10.02
CA PHE A 433 -45.94 -16.35 -8.98
C PHE A 433 -44.74 -15.43 -9.24
N LEU A 434 -44.20 -15.45 -10.46
CA LEU A 434 -43.08 -14.59 -10.84
C LEU A 434 -43.45 -13.10 -10.78
N GLN A 435 -44.69 -12.74 -11.08
CA GLN A 435 -45.22 -11.37 -10.95
C GLN A 435 -45.33 -10.87 -9.50
N LYS A 436 -45.35 -11.76 -8.50
CA LYS A 436 -45.38 -11.34 -7.08
C LYS A 436 -44.01 -10.90 -6.57
N ASP A 437 -42.94 -11.24 -7.26
CA ASP A 437 -41.59 -10.90 -6.87
C ASP A 437 -41.21 -9.54 -7.47
N GLU A 438 -41.07 -8.53 -6.62
CA GLU A 438 -40.69 -7.15 -7.01
C GLU A 438 -39.29 -7.08 -7.63
N SER A 439 -38.50 -8.15 -7.52
CA SER A 439 -37.17 -8.30 -8.12
C SER A 439 -37.19 -8.41 -9.65
N PHE A 440 -38.35 -8.71 -10.25
CA PHE A 440 -38.51 -8.85 -11.71
C PHE A 440 -39.44 -7.77 -12.28
N SER A 441 -39.00 -7.19 -13.38
CA SER A 441 -39.74 -6.27 -14.24
C SER A 441 -39.89 -6.87 -15.64
N ASN A 442 -40.92 -6.46 -16.39
CA ASN A 442 -41.16 -6.88 -17.78
C ASN A 442 -41.19 -8.41 -17.99
N ILE A 443 -42.18 -9.08 -17.40
CA ILE A 443 -42.44 -10.50 -17.60
C ILE A 443 -43.24 -10.69 -18.89
N SER A 444 -42.64 -11.33 -19.90
CA SER A 444 -43.35 -11.76 -21.12
C SER A 444 -43.50 -13.28 -21.12
N LYS A 445 -44.66 -13.77 -21.55
CA LYS A 445 -44.99 -15.20 -21.58
C LYS A 445 -45.44 -15.63 -22.97
N THR A 446 -44.90 -16.74 -23.44
CA THR A 446 -45.36 -17.44 -24.65
C THR A 446 -45.63 -18.90 -24.30
N PHE A 447 -46.72 -19.46 -24.83
CA PHE A 447 -47.04 -20.88 -24.65
C PHE A 447 -47.19 -21.55 -26.01
N GLN A 448 -46.33 -22.53 -26.31
CA GLN A 448 -46.36 -23.32 -27.54
C GLN A 448 -45.86 -24.74 -27.25
N ASN A 449 -46.39 -25.74 -27.96
CA ASN A 449 -45.91 -27.14 -27.89
C ASN A 449 -45.83 -27.73 -26.47
N ASN A 450 -46.84 -27.47 -25.63
CA ASN A 450 -46.86 -27.92 -24.22
C ASN A 450 -45.67 -27.40 -23.38
N ALA A 451 -45.13 -26.24 -23.76
CA ALA A 451 -44.06 -25.55 -23.08
C ALA A 451 -44.35 -24.06 -22.93
N GLY A 452 -44.10 -23.53 -21.74
CA GLY A 452 -44.12 -22.10 -21.44
C GLY A 452 -42.71 -21.51 -21.55
N ARG A 453 -42.55 -20.43 -22.30
CA ARG A 453 -41.33 -19.61 -22.30
C ARG A 453 -41.64 -18.28 -21.62
N PHE A 454 -40.81 -17.92 -20.66
CA PHE A 454 -40.88 -16.64 -19.98
C PHE A 454 -39.59 -15.87 -20.22
N ASN A 455 -39.69 -14.60 -20.64
CA ASN A 455 -38.55 -13.68 -20.57
C ASN A 455 -38.82 -12.69 -19.46
N LEU A 456 -37.88 -12.59 -18.52
CA LEU A 456 -37.93 -11.77 -17.33
C LEU A 456 -36.77 -10.77 -17.37
N THR A 457 -36.94 -9.57 -16.83
CA THR A 457 -35.82 -8.63 -16.64
C THR A 457 -35.75 -8.23 -15.16
N GLY A 458 -34.73 -8.65 -14.42
CA GLY A 458 -34.67 -8.41 -12.96
C GLY A 458 -33.26 -8.30 -12.40
N ASN A 459 -33.12 -8.21 -11.08
CA ASN A 459 -31.81 -8.13 -10.39
C ASN A 459 -31.31 -9.47 -9.82
N LYS A 460 -32.00 -10.59 -10.05
CA LYS A 460 -31.60 -11.93 -9.59
C LYS A 460 -30.84 -12.68 -10.69
N THR A 461 -29.84 -13.47 -10.29
CA THR A 461 -29.15 -14.42 -11.20
C THR A 461 -30.01 -15.65 -11.48
N SER A 462 -29.63 -16.46 -12.47
CA SER A 462 -30.33 -17.72 -12.76
C SER A 462 -30.29 -18.70 -11.57
N ASP A 463 -29.19 -18.76 -10.81
CA ASP A 463 -29.08 -19.55 -9.59
C ASP A 463 -30.08 -19.09 -8.51
N GLN A 464 -30.14 -17.79 -8.24
CA GLN A 464 -31.04 -17.21 -7.24
C GLN A 464 -32.51 -17.37 -7.62
N LEU A 465 -32.82 -17.26 -8.91
CA LEU A 465 -34.16 -17.51 -9.44
C LEU A 465 -34.55 -18.98 -9.28
N ALA A 466 -33.65 -19.91 -9.61
CA ALA A 466 -33.88 -21.34 -9.46
C ALA A 466 -34.14 -21.72 -7.99
N GLU A 467 -33.33 -21.21 -7.07
CA GLU A 467 -33.51 -21.41 -5.63
C GLU A 467 -34.83 -20.81 -5.12
N PHE A 468 -35.20 -19.62 -5.59
CA PHE A 468 -36.47 -18.98 -5.25
C PHE A 468 -37.68 -19.80 -5.70
N ILE A 469 -37.66 -20.29 -6.94
CA ILE A 469 -38.74 -21.14 -7.48
C ILE A 469 -38.83 -22.43 -6.66
N MET A 470 -37.72 -23.13 -6.43
CA MET A 470 -37.74 -24.41 -5.73
C MET A 470 -38.14 -24.30 -4.25
N SER A 471 -37.79 -23.19 -3.59
CA SER A 471 -38.11 -22.98 -2.16
C SER A 471 -39.53 -22.49 -1.91
N THR A 472 -40.09 -21.72 -2.84
CA THR A 472 -41.31 -20.92 -2.59
C THR A 472 -42.48 -21.33 -3.47
N PHE A 473 -42.25 -21.91 -4.65
CA PHE A 473 -43.33 -22.36 -5.53
C PHE A 473 -43.86 -23.73 -5.11
N GLN A 474 -45.12 -23.79 -4.66
CA GLN A 474 -45.73 -25.02 -4.15
C GLN A 474 -47.01 -25.43 -4.88
N ASN A 475 -47.42 -24.71 -5.93
CA ASN A 475 -48.70 -24.97 -6.59
C ASN A 475 -48.73 -26.31 -7.35
N PHE A 476 -47.59 -26.74 -7.91
CA PHE A 476 -47.41 -28.04 -8.53
C PHE A 476 -45.92 -28.43 -8.51
N GLN A 477 -45.64 -29.71 -8.76
CA GLN A 477 -44.27 -30.23 -8.70
C GLN A 477 -43.44 -29.80 -9.92
N LEU A 478 -42.25 -29.28 -9.63
CA LEU A 478 -41.29 -28.80 -10.61
C LEU A 478 -39.93 -29.44 -10.35
N GLU A 479 -39.21 -29.73 -11.43
CA GLU A 479 -37.82 -30.15 -11.39
C GLU A 479 -36.98 -29.27 -12.31
N ILE A 480 -35.79 -28.86 -11.85
CA ILE A 480 -34.81 -28.15 -12.68
C ILE A 480 -33.99 -29.19 -13.45
N THR A 481 -34.06 -29.17 -14.78
CA THR A 481 -33.32 -30.10 -15.64
C THR A 481 -32.06 -29.49 -16.24
N ALA A 482 -31.99 -28.16 -16.36
CA ALA A 482 -30.78 -27.47 -16.76
C ALA A 482 -30.77 -26.02 -16.25
N LEU A 483 -29.57 -25.53 -15.95
CA LEU A 483 -29.32 -24.17 -15.49
C LEU A 483 -28.10 -23.61 -16.24
N ASP A 484 -28.25 -22.43 -16.82
CA ASP A 484 -27.20 -21.65 -17.46
C ASP A 484 -27.27 -20.20 -16.97
N ASN A 485 -26.25 -19.39 -17.24
CA ASN A 485 -26.10 -18.02 -16.74
C ASN A 485 -27.29 -17.09 -17.09
N SER A 486 -28.05 -17.39 -18.14
CA SER A 486 -29.22 -16.61 -18.57
C SER A 486 -30.50 -17.44 -18.73
N LYS A 487 -30.47 -18.74 -18.40
CA LYS A 487 -31.56 -19.66 -18.72
C LYS A 487 -31.82 -20.69 -17.61
N VAL A 488 -33.09 -20.88 -17.27
CA VAL A 488 -33.55 -21.92 -16.34
C VAL A 488 -34.51 -22.84 -17.08
N ILE A 489 -34.23 -24.14 -17.12
CA ILE A 489 -35.12 -25.14 -17.71
C ILE A 489 -35.78 -25.93 -16.60
N LEU A 490 -37.11 -25.88 -16.58
CA LEU A 490 -37.98 -26.55 -15.62
C LEU A 490 -38.82 -27.60 -16.34
N VAL A 491 -39.13 -28.69 -15.66
CA VAL A 491 -40.13 -29.68 -16.11
C VAL A 491 -41.23 -29.76 -15.07
N ALA A 492 -42.49 -29.67 -15.51
CA ALA A 492 -43.64 -29.98 -14.67
C ALA A 492 -43.81 -31.51 -14.59
N LEU A 493 -43.88 -32.02 -13.37
CA LEU A 493 -44.04 -33.45 -13.07
C LEU A 493 -45.51 -33.87 -13.06
#